data_AF-A0AAV3XWI1-F1
#
_entry.id   AF-A0AAV3XWI1-F1
#
_cell.length_a   1.000
_cell.length_b   1.000
_cell.length_c   1.000
_cell.angle_alpha   90.00
_cell.angle_beta   90.00
_cell.angle_gamma   90.00
#
_symmetry.space_group_name_H-M   'P 1'
#
loop_
_entity.id
_entity.type
_entity.pdbx_description
1 polymer ?
#
loop_
_entity_poly.entity_id
_entity_poly.type
_entity_poly.pdbx_seq_one_letter_code
_entity_poly.pdbx_strand_id
1 'polypeptide(L)'
;MASCKPDIANTSLCDIDFSVTNALMRAMDFDEGWEELASKVGYNTQQVLRLRDFRYRPNGSPTNILLWELGCEGYKVLDLYEKLKAIRRKREMEILEEYGKLFSFPHEFCIDMKKCHTVNQ
;
A
#
# COMPACT_ATOMS: atom_id res chain seq x y z
N MET A 1 -8.43 32.44 4.45
CA MET A 1 -7.20 31.70 4.81
C MET A 1 -7.19 30.43 3.96
N ALA A 2 -6.28 30.34 2.99
CA ALA A 2 -6.16 29.15 2.14
C ALA A 2 -5.63 28.00 3.02
N SER A 3 -6.46 27.00 3.26
CA SER A 3 -6.03 25.76 3.89
C SER A 3 -5.17 25.01 2.86
N CYS A 4 -3.84 25.07 3.01
CA CYS A 4 -2.93 24.20 2.27
C CYS A 4 -3.22 22.77 2.71
N LYS A 5 -4.02 22.06 1.91
CA LYS A 5 -4.27 20.64 2.14
C LYS A 5 -2.94 19.89 2.02
N PRO A 6 -2.59 19.01 2.97
CA PRO A 6 -1.38 18.20 2.87
C PRO A 6 -1.51 17.29 1.65
N ASP A 7 -0.46 17.28 0.83
CA ASP A 7 -0.38 16.44 -0.36
C ASP A 7 -0.04 14.99 0.03
N ILE A 8 -1.09 14.23 0.37
CA ILE A 8 -0.96 12.86 0.86
C ILE A 8 -0.28 11.94 -0.14
N ALA A 9 -0.46 12.18 -1.44
CA ALA A 9 0.20 11.38 -2.47
C ALA A 9 1.73 11.45 -2.34
N ASN A 10 2.25 12.57 -1.86
CA ASN A 10 3.67 12.82 -1.66
C ASN A 10 4.18 12.53 -0.24
N THR A 11 3.32 12.11 0.69
CA THR A 11 3.73 11.69 2.04
C THR A 11 4.61 10.45 1.97
N SER A 12 5.71 10.45 2.72
CA SER A 12 6.58 9.29 2.88
C SER A 12 5.83 8.14 3.55
N LEU A 13 6.13 6.90 3.17
CA LEU A 13 5.56 5.73 3.85
C LEU A 13 5.99 5.62 5.33
N CYS A 14 7.05 6.31 5.76
CA CYS A 14 7.41 6.39 7.18
C CYS A 14 6.46 7.30 7.98
N ASP A 15 5.77 8.22 7.31
CA ASP A 15 4.99 9.30 7.93
C ASP A 15 3.48 9.08 7.81
N ILE A 16 3.04 7.93 7.28
CA ILE A 16 1.62 7.59 7.22
C ILE A 16 1.07 7.32 8.63
N ASP A 17 -0.20 7.68 8.84
CA ASP A 17 -0.86 7.48 10.12
C ASP A 17 -0.87 6.00 10.50
N PHE A 18 -0.56 5.71 11.77
CA PHE A 18 -0.49 4.32 12.26
C PHE A 18 -1.81 3.55 12.07
N SER A 19 -2.96 4.23 12.10
CA SER A 19 -4.27 3.62 11.81
C SER A 19 -4.32 3.02 10.40
N VAL A 20 -3.74 3.70 9.42
CA VAL A 20 -3.64 3.26 8.01
C VAL A 20 -2.64 2.12 7.90
N THR A 21 -1.45 2.26 8.51
CA THR A 21 -0.44 1.18 8.55
C THR A 21 -1.03 -0.09 9.12
N ASN A 22 -1.74 0.00 10.25
CA ASN A 22 -2.37 -1.15 10.88
C ASN A 22 -3.50 -1.76 10.02
N ALA A 23 -4.26 -0.95 9.26
CA ALA A 23 -5.24 -1.46 8.31
C ALA A 23 -4.57 -2.23 7.16
N LEU A 24 -3.47 -1.70 6.60
CA LEU A 24 -2.67 -2.36 5.57
C LEU A 24 -2.03 -3.65 6.09
N MET A 25 -1.45 -3.64 7.29
CA MET A 25 -0.89 -4.83 7.95
C MET A 25 -1.92 -5.93 8.05
N ARG A 26 -3.11 -5.63 8.58
CA ARG A 26 -4.19 -6.63 8.72
C ARG A 26 -4.68 -7.16 7.38
N ALA A 27 -4.65 -6.35 6.33
CA ALA A 27 -5.11 -6.75 5.01
C ALA A 27 -4.09 -7.64 4.30
N MET A 28 -2.82 -7.22 4.25
CA MET A 28 -1.75 -7.91 3.53
C MET A 28 -1.11 -9.06 4.29
N ASP A 29 -1.01 -8.99 5.63
CA ASP A 29 -0.46 -10.11 6.40
C ASP A 29 -1.43 -11.29 6.47
N PHE A 30 -2.73 -11.07 6.27
CA PHE A 30 -3.73 -12.14 6.32
C PHE A 30 -3.60 -13.11 5.14
N ASP A 31 -3.36 -12.60 3.94
CA ASP A 31 -3.32 -13.38 2.70
C ASP A 31 -1.95 -13.38 2.01
N GLU A 32 -0.91 -12.96 2.72
CA GLU A 32 0.47 -12.88 2.21
C GLU A 32 0.65 -11.93 1.02
N GLY A 33 -0.27 -10.98 0.81
CA GLY A 33 -0.16 -9.97 -0.26
C GLY A 33 1.11 -9.13 -0.21
N TRP A 34 1.76 -9.05 0.96
CA TRP A 34 3.07 -8.42 1.11
C TRP A 34 4.19 -9.12 0.31
N GLU A 35 4.09 -10.42 0.02
CA GLU A 35 5.09 -11.16 -0.79
C GLU A 35 5.04 -10.73 -2.25
N GLU A 36 3.82 -10.57 -2.80
CA GLU A 36 3.61 -10.06 -4.15
C GLU A 36 4.07 -8.60 -4.27
N LEU A 37 3.78 -7.78 -3.25
CA LEU A 37 4.23 -6.40 -3.21
C LEU A 37 5.76 -6.32 -3.15
N ALA A 38 6.40 -7.06 -2.25
CA ALA A 38 7.86 -7.14 -2.12
C ALA A 38 8.52 -7.55 -3.46
N SER A 39 7.98 -8.57 -4.10
CA SER A 39 8.46 -9.00 -5.43
C SER A 39 8.27 -7.90 -6.48
N LYS A 40 7.16 -7.17 -6.44
CA LYS A 40 6.85 -6.08 -7.38
C LYS A 40 7.77 -4.86 -7.22
N VAL A 41 8.24 -4.59 -6.02
CA VAL A 41 9.23 -3.52 -5.74
C VAL A 41 10.68 -3.96 -5.98
N GLY A 42 10.91 -5.25 -6.23
CA GLY A 42 12.21 -5.79 -6.65
C GLY A 42 12.96 -6.55 -5.56
N TYR A 43 12.29 -6.93 -4.47
CA TYR A 43 12.92 -7.79 -3.46
C TYR A 43 13.23 -9.15 -4.05
N ASN A 44 14.43 -9.66 -3.78
CA ASN A 44 14.81 -11.02 -4.15
C ASN A 44 14.28 -12.05 -3.15
N THR A 45 14.39 -13.35 -3.50
CA THR A 45 13.90 -14.44 -2.67
C THR A 45 14.44 -14.42 -1.23
N GLN A 46 15.71 -14.07 -1.03
CA GLN A 46 16.29 -14.01 0.32
C GLN A 46 15.68 -12.88 1.16
N GLN A 47 15.43 -11.73 0.55
CA GLN A 47 14.78 -10.60 1.22
C GLN A 47 13.32 -10.91 1.57
N VAL A 48 12.59 -11.58 0.68
CA VAL A 48 11.21 -12.04 0.95
C VAL A 48 11.18 -13.05 2.11
N LEU A 49 12.11 -14.01 2.14
CA LEU A 49 12.23 -14.96 3.26
C LEU A 49 12.57 -14.24 4.57
N ARG A 50 13.48 -13.26 4.56
CA ARG A 50 13.78 -12.43 5.74
C ARG A 50 12.54 -11.69 6.24
N LEU A 51 11.71 -11.16 5.36
CA LEU A 51 10.44 -10.52 5.75
C LEU A 51 9.48 -11.53 6.37
N ARG A 52 9.38 -12.74 5.80
CA ARG A 52 8.54 -13.83 6.33
C ARG A 52 8.88 -14.15 7.78
N ASP A 53 10.17 -14.17 8.12
CA ASP A 53 10.64 -14.47 9.49
C ASP A 53 10.09 -13.50 10.55
N PHE A 54 9.75 -12.26 10.16
CA PHE A 54 9.15 -11.31 11.09
C PHE A 54 7.76 -11.73 11.56
N ARG A 55 7.02 -12.54 10.80
CA ARG A 55 5.71 -13.04 11.23
C ARG A 55 5.79 -13.88 12.51
N TYR A 56 6.92 -14.53 12.77
CA TYR A 56 7.11 -15.36 13.96
C TYR A 56 7.56 -14.56 15.19
N ARG A 57 7.80 -13.25 15.06
CA ARG A 57 8.17 -12.40 16.18
C ARG A 57 6.92 -11.90 16.92
N PRO A 58 6.99 -11.67 18.24
CA PRO A 58 5.91 -11.02 18.97
C PRO A 58 5.55 -9.68 18.33
N ASN A 59 4.26 -9.49 17.98
CA ASN A 59 3.75 -8.31 17.27
C ASN A 59 4.43 -8.04 15.92
N GLY A 60 5.06 -9.05 15.33
CA GLY A 60 5.75 -8.93 14.05
C GLY A 60 4.78 -8.90 12.88
N SER A 61 5.06 -8.02 11.92
CA SER A 61 4.30 -7.86 10.70
C SER A 61 5.27 -7.68 9.54
N PRO A 62 5.33 -8.64 8.61
CA PRO A 62 6.11 -8.49 7.38
C PRO A 62 5.73 -7.22 6.62
N THR A 63 4.43 -6.92 6.56
CA THR A 63 3.92 -5.69 5.94
C THR A 63 4.48 -4.43 6.59
N ASN A 64 4.46 -4.32 7.92
CA ASN A 64 4.96 -3.13 8.62
C ASN A 64 6.44 -2.89 8.33
N ILE A 65 7.24 -3.96 8.34
CA ILE A 65 8.67 -3.87 8.04
C ILE A 65 8.90 -3.47 6.59
N LEU A 66 8.17 -4.08 5.65
CA LEU A 66 8.25 -3.73 4.23
C LEU A 66 7.90 -2.25 3.98
N LEU A 67 6.80 -1.75 4.56
CA LEU A 67 6.40 -0.35 4.41
C LEU A 67 7.44 0.62 4.99
N TRP A 68 8.02 0.27 6.14
CA TRP A 68 9.09 1.06 6.76
C TRP A 68 10.35 1.09 5.90
N GLU A 69 10.80 -0.08 5.39
CA GLU A 69 11.98 -0.18 4.52
C GLU A 69 11.77 0.64 3.24
N LEU A 70 10.62 0.51 2.59
CA LEU A 70 10.27 1.30 1.40
C LEU A 70 10.24 2.80 1.69
N GLY A 71 9.69 3.21 2.83
CA GLY A 71 9.71 4.62 3.26
C GLY A 71 11.14 5.15 3.45
N CYS A 72 12.04 4.34 4.01
CA CYS A 72 13.47 4.68 4.11
C CYS A 72 14.15 4.81 2.74
N GLU A 73 13.68 4.07 1.73
CA GLU A 73 14.13 4.18 0.34
C GLU A 73 13.48 5.36 -0.42
N GLY A 74 12.62 6.13 0.25
CA GLY A 74 11.99 7.32 -0.31
C GLY A 74 10.67 7.06 -1.04
N TYR A 75 10.07 5.87 -0.87
CA TYR A 75 8.74 5.60 -1.40
C TYR A 75 7.69 6.48 -0.70
N LYS A 76 6.75 6.94 -1.52
CA LYS A 76 5.59 7.71 -1.09
C LYS A 76 4.31 6.88 -1.18
N VAL A 77 3.22 7.44 -0.64
CA VAL A 77 1.87 6.85 -0.76
C VAL A 77 1.49 6.59 -2.22
N LEU A 78 1.81 7.53 -3.12
CA LEU A 78 1.55 7.36 -4.56
C LEU A 78 2.31 6.17 -5.15
N ASP A 79 3.59 6.01 -4.80
CA ASP A 79 4.39 4.89 -5.29
C ASP A 79 3.79 3.57 -4.83
N LEU A 80 3.43 3.46 -3.54
CA LEU A 80 2.77 2.28 -2.99
C LEU A 80 1.45 1.98 -3.73
N TYR A 81 0.61 2.99 -3.96
CA TYR A 81 -0.66 2.84 -4.67
C TYR A 81 -0.45 2.27 -6.08
N GLU A 82 0.51 2.80 -6.85
CA GLU A 82 0.82 2.31 -8.19
C GLU A 82 1.35 0.86 -8.18
N LYS A 83 2.13 0.48 -7.16
CA LYS A 83 2.58 -0.92 -7.00
C LYS A 83 1.40 -1.84 -6.70
N LEU A 84 0.53 -1.46 -5.75
CA LEU A 84 -0.68 -2.21 -5.39
C LEU A 84 -1.63 -2.35 -6.58
N LYS A 85 -1.79 -1.30 -7.39
CA LYS A 85 -2.56 -1.31 -8.63
C LYS A 85 -2.01 -2.33 -9.63
N ALA A 86 -0.70 -2.37 -9.80
CA ALA A 86 -0.04 -3.32 -10.71
C ALA A 86 -0.24 -4.79 -10.28
N ILE A 87 -0.36 -5.06 -8.98
CA ILE A 87 -0.68 -6.39 -8.44
C ILE A 87 -2.17 -6.57 -8.11
N ARG A 88 -3.03 -5.64 -8.56
CA ARG A 88 -4.51 -5.70 -8.45
C ARG A 88 -5.03 -5.83 -7.01
N ARG A 89 -4.32 -5.25 -6.04
CA ARG A 89 -4.67 -5.23 -4.61
C ARG A 89 -5.71 -4.16 -4.29
N LYS A 90 -6.97 -4.43 -4.66
CA LYS A 90 -8.08 -3.47 -4.56
C LYS A 90 -8.37 -3.00 -3.13
N ARG A 91 -8.38 -3.91 -2.17
CA ARG A 91 -8.68 -3.60 -0.76
C ARG A 91 -7.66 -2.62 -0.17
N GLU A 92 -6.38 -2.82 -0.47
CA GLU A 92 -5.32 -1.95 0.02
C GLU A 92 -5.33 -0.59 -0.69
N MET A 93 -5.65 -0.57 -2.00
CA MET A 93 -5.89 0.69 -2.71
C MET A 93 -7.03 1.50 -2.10
N GLU A 94 -8.15 0.86 -1.74
CA GLU A 94 -9.28 1.51 -1.07
C GLU A 94 -8.87 2.11 0.29
N ILE A 95 -8.04 1.42 1.08
CA ILE A 95 -7.50 1.93 2.35
C ILE A 95 -6.69 3.23 2.10
N LEU A 96 -5.84 3.27 1.08
CA LEU A 96 -5.05 4.46 0.73
C LEU A 96 -5.92 5.60 0.16
N GLU A 97 -6.94 5.26 -0.63
CA GLU A 97 -7.91 6.23 -1.15
C GLU A 97 -8.72 6.87 -0.03
N GLU A 98 -9.17 6.09 0.96
CA GLU A 98 -9.84 6.60 2.16
C GLU A 98 -8.91 7.52 2.96
N TYR A 99 -7.65 7.12 3.12
CA TYR A 99 -6.64 7.94 3.77
C TYR A 99 -6.51 9.32 3.12
N GLY A 100 -6.39 9.41 1.79
CA GLY A 100 -6.32 10.72 1.14
C GLY A 100 -7.65 11.39 0.81
N LYS A 101 -8.81 10.71 0.90
CA LYS A 101 -10.14 11.37 0.89
C LYS A 101 -10.34 12.26 2.11
N LEU A 102 -9.77 11.88 3.26
CA LEU A 102 -9.70 12.77 4.43
C LEU A 102 -8.94 14.07 4.12
N PHE A 103 -8.16 14.13 3.02
CA PHE A 103 -7.31 15.26 2.66
C PHE A 103 -7.44 15.75 1.20
N SER A 104 -8.44 15.26 0.44
CA SER A 104 -8.75 15.57 -0.97
C SER A 104 -7.68 15.17 -2.01
N PHE A 105 -7.78 13.94 -2.55
CA PHE A 105 -7.19 13.61 -3.84
C PHE A 105 -7.88 14.39 -4.98
N PRO A 106 -7.14 14.88 -6.00
CA PRO A 106 -7.76 15.23 -7.27
C PRO A 106 -8.44 13.98 -7.85
N HIS A 107 -9.65 14.17 -8.36
CA HIS A 107 -10.64 13.16 -8.74
C HIS A 107 -10.22 12.24 -9.92
N GLU A 108 -8.94 12.24 -10.31
CA GLU A 108 -8.40 11.47 -11.45
C GLU A 108 -7.96 10.05 -11.09
N PHE A 109 -7.86 9.71 -9.80
CA PHE A 109 -7.48 8.34 -9.37
C PHE A 109 -8.66 7.35 -9.33
N CYS A 110 -9.90 7.81 -9.50
CA CYS A 110 -11.11 6.98 -9.48
C CYS A 110 -11.70 6.74 -10.88
N ILE A 111 -10.94 6.22 -11.86
CA ILE A 111 -11.55 5.64 -13.07
C ILE A 111 -10.74 4.42 -13.52
N ASP A 112 -11.16 3.21 -13.13
CA ASP A 112 -11.39 2.07 -14.04
C ASP A 112 -11.79 0.77 -13.32
N MET A 113 -12.86 0.81 -12.51
CA MET A 113 -13.50 -0.42 -12.00
C MET A 113 -14.85 -0.75 -12.65
N LYS A 114 -15.19 -0.13 -13.79
CA LYS A 114 -16.45 -0.38 -14.52
C LYS A 114 -16.30 -0.92 -15.95
N LYS A 115 -15.25 -1.69 -16.26
CA LYS A 115 -15.23 -2.51 -17.49
C LYS A 115 -14.65 -3.90 -17.26
N CYS A 116 -15.32 -4.70 -16.45
CA CYS A 116 -15.23 -6.16 -16.54
C CYS A 116 -16.63 -6.71 -16.32
N HIS A 117 -17.49 -6.65 -17.34
CA HIS A 117 -18.61 -7.58 -17.57
C HIS A 117 -19.13 -7.33 -19.00
N THR A 118 -18.42 -7.88 -19.98
CA THR A 118 -19.02 -8.44 -21.20
C THR A 118 -17.95 -9.24 -21.93
N VAL A 119 -17.90 -10.54 -21.62
CA VAL A 119 -17.29 -11.56 -22.47
C VAL A 119 -18.28 -12.72 -22.52
N ASN A 120 -18.81 -12.95 -23.73
CA ASN A 120 -19.39 -14.16 -24.31
C ASN A 120 -20.67 -14.70 -23.62
N GLN A 121 -21.82 -14.87 -24.30
CA GLN A 121 -22.13 -15.37 -25.64
C GLN A 121 -23.39 -14.71 -26.17
#